data_AF-A0A1C2I8M5-F1
#
_entry.id   AF-A0A1C2I8M5-F1
#
_cell.length_a   1.000
_cell.length_b   1.000
_cell.length_c   1.000
_cell.angle_alpha   90.00
_cell.angle_beta   90.00
_cell.angle_gamma   90.00
#
_symmetry.space_group_name_H-M   'P 1'
#
loop_
_entity.id
_entity.type
_entity.pdbx_description
1 polymer ?
#
loop_
_entity_poly.entity_id
_entity_poly.type
_entity_poly.pdbx_seq_one_letter_code
_entity_poly.pdbx_strand_id
1 'polypeptide(L)' 'MFNPYQKAVLRIYEEGEYAEMTTMDEVEQAGDGLFTFIMRELGDDCDSQAEAERRIEVAISQLDEIYDRLEQEIEDE' A
#
# COMPACT_ATOMS: atom_id res chain seq x y z
N MET A 1 9.66 6.17 -12.18
CA MET A 1 9.72 4.76 -12.64
C MET A 1 9.69 3.91 -11.39
N PHE A 2 8.90 2.83 -11.37
CA PHE A 2 8.80 2.02 -10.16
C PHE A 2 10.09 1.31 -9.78
N ASN A 3 10.37 1.34 -8.48
CA ASN A 3 11.45 0.56 -7.87
C ASN A 3 11.08 -0.94 -7.83
N PRO A 4 12.03 -1.83 -7.46
CA PRO A 4 11.78 -3.27 -7.43
C PRO A 4 10.62 -3.71 -6.53
N TYR A 5 10.36 -3.01 -5.42
CA TYR A 5 9.33 -3.35 -4.43
C TYR A 5 7.94 -2.94 -4.94
N GLN A 6 7.80 -1.74 -5.51
CA GLN A 6 6.60 -1.32 -6.23
C GLN A 6 6.28 -2.28 -7.38
N LYS A 7 7.28 -2.70 -8.15
CA LYS A 7 7.12 -3.72 -9.21
C LYS A 7 6.69 -5.08 -8.66
N ALA A 8 7.08 -5.43 -7.44
CA ALA A 8 6.63 -6.66 -6.80
C ALA A 8 5.15 -6.56 -6.43
N VAL A 9 4.71 -5.45 -5.84
CA VAL A 9 3.30 -5.20 -5.52
C VAL A 9 2.42 -5.28 -6.76
N LEU A 10 2.82 -4.64 -7.86
CA LEU A 10 2.11 -4.70 -9.15
C LEU A 10 1.83 -6.13 -9.64
N ARG A 11 2.70 -7.09 -9.32
CA ARG A 11 2.56 -8.50 -9.73
C ARG A 11 1.80 -9.37 -8.74
N ILE A 12 1.63 -8.91 -7.50
CA ILE A 12 1.08 -9.71 -6.39
C ILE A 12 -0.33 -9.25 -6.03
N TYR A 13 -0.54 -7.93 -5.99
CA TYR A 13 -1.82 -7.34 -5.61
C TYR A 13 -2.90 -7.68 -6.64
N GLU A 14 -4.06 -8.12 -6.16
CA GLU A 14 -5.19 -8.59 -6.99
C GLU A 14 -4.77 -9.54 -8.12
N GLU A 15 -3.94 -10.54 -7.78
CA GLU A 15 -3.45 -11.55 -8.72
C GLU A 15 -2.70 -10.97 -9.95
N GLY A 16 -2.17 -9.74 -9.81
CA GLY A 16 -1.41 -9.06 -10.86
C GLY A 16 -2.26 -8.26 -11.84
N GLU A 17 -3.48 -7.88 -11.48
CA GLU A 17 -4.35 -7.01 -12.28
C GLU A 17 -3.64 -5.74 -12.77
N TYR A 18 -2.71 -5.21 -11.97
CA TYR A 18 -1.98 -3.98 -12.25
C TYR A 18 -0.57 -4.19 -12.84
N ALA A 19 -0.18 -5.41 -13.21
CA ALA A 19 1.20 -5.76 -13.55
C ALA A 19 1.84 -4.92 -14.68
N GLU A 20 1.02 -4.39 -15.59
CA GLU A 20 1.44 -3.59 -16.74
C GLU A 20 1.57 -2.08 -16.46
N MET A 21 1.16 -1.60 -15.28
CA MET A 21 1.31 -0.19 -14.93
C MET A 21 2.77 0.19 -14.72
N THR A 22 3.12 1.40 -15.14
CA THR A 22 4.52 1.89 -15.14
C THR A 22 4.69 3.22 -14.42
N THR A 23 3.60 3.90 -14.06
CA THR A 23 3.58 5.24 -13.47
C THR A 23 2.62 5.37 -12.29
N MET A 24 2.91 6.28 -11.37
CA MET A 24 1.99 6.60 -10.26
C MET A 24 0.67 7.20 -10.76
N ASP A 25 0.68 7.93 -11.88
CA ASP A 25 -0.54 8.49 -12.47
C ASP A 25 -1.54 7.39 -12.88
N GLU A 26 -1.05 6.25 -13.40
CA GLU A 26 -1.89 5.08 -13.71
C GLU A 26 -2.45 4.43 -12.44
N VAL A 27 -1.61 4.30 -11.41
CA VAL A 27 -2.01 3.78 -10.09
C VAL A 27 -3.12 4.63 -9.48
N GLU A 28 -2.99 5.96 -9.51
CA GLU A 28 -3.99 6.87 -8.97
C GLU A 28 -5.30 6.86 -9.79
N GLN A 29 -5.22 6.64 -11.10
CA GLN A 29 -6.38 6.51 -11.98
C GLN A 29 -7.12 5.17 -11.83
N ALA A 30 -6.47 4.13 -11.29
CA ALA A 30 -7.09 2.84 -11.03
C ALA A 30 -8.25 2.93 -10.03
N GLY A 31 -8.21 3.91 -9.13
CA GLY A 31 -9.26 4.16 -8.14
C GLY A 31 -9.23 3.22 -6.93
N ASP A 32 -8.29 2.28 -6.86
CA ASP A 32 -8.04 1.50 -5.65
C ASP A 32 -7.15 2.29 -4.68
N GLY A 33 -7.77 2.71 -3.57
CA GLY A 33 -7.12 3.49 -2.53
C GLY A 33 -6.06 2.71 -1.74
N LEU A 34 -6.27 1.41 -1.48
CA LEU A 34 -5.32 0.59 -0.73
C LEU A 34 -4.10 0.29 -1.59
N PHE A 35 -4.32 -0.07 -2.85
CA PHE A 35 -3.23 -0.24 -3.81
C PHE A 35 -2.40 1.04 -3.97
N THR A 36 -3.05 2.18 -4.15
CA THR A 36 -2.39 3.49 -4.24
C THR A 36 -1.57 3.81 -2.99
N PHE A 37 -2.13 3.53 -1.80
CA PHE A 37 -1.44 3.71 -0.53
C PHE A 37 -0.17 2.85 -0.46
N ILE A 38 -0.26 1.55 -0.76
CA ILE A 38 0.89 0.64 -0.74
C ILE A 38 1.99 1.11 -1.71
N MET A 39 1.60 1.53 -2.93
CA MET A 39 2.54 2.02 -3.94
C MET A 39 3.27 3.30 -3.50
N ARG A 40 2.61 4.17 -2.71
CA ARG A 40 3.22 5.37 -2.11
C ARG A 40 4.16 5.03 -0.96
N GLU A 41 3.77 4.12 -0.07
CA GLU A 41 4.62 3.68 1.05
C GLU A 41 5.96 3.11 0.55
N LEU A 42 5.91 2.36 -0.55
CA LEU A 42 7.08 1.78 -1.20
C LEU A 42 7.74 2.73 -2.22
N GLY A 43 7.50 4.03 -2.16
CA GLY A 43 8.01 5.03 -3.11
C GLY A 43 9.53 5.21 -3.13
N ASP A 44 9.97 6.33 -3.71
CA ASP A 44 11.38 6.55 -4.09
C ASP A 44 12.39 6.49 -2.92
N ASP A 45 11.96 6.66 -1.67
CA ASP A 45 12.82 6.54 -0.47
C ASP A 45 12.90 5.12 0.11
N CYS A 46 12.40 4.11 -0.61
CA CYS A 46 12.39 2.71 -0.19
C CYS A 46 13.51 1.91 -0.85
N ASP A 47 14.72 2.05 -0.33
CA ASP A 47 15.94 1.53 -0.97
C ASP A 47 16.32 0.08 -0.60
N SER A 48 15.65 -0.52 0.38
CA SER A 48 16.00 -1.86 0.86
C SER A 48 14.78 -2.71 1.18
N GLN A 49 14.94 -4.03 1.09
CA GLN A 49 13.90 -4.99 1.41
C GLN A 49 13.46 -4.85 2.87
N ALA A 50 14.41 -4.64 3.78
CA ALA A 50 14.11 -4.44 5.20
C ALA A 50 13.27 -3.19 5.44
N GLU A 51 13.52 -2.09 4.71
CA GLU A 51 12.69 -0.88 4.83
C GLU A 51 11.31 -1.09 4.20
N ALA A 52 11.22 -1.79 3.06
CA ALA A 52 9.94 -2.14 2.44
C ALA A 52 9.07 -2.97 3.40
N GLU A 53 9.63 -4.04 3.96
CA GLU A 53 8.96 -4.90 4.95
C GLU A 53 8.52 -4.09 6.17
N ARG A 54 9.42 -3.28 6.74
CA ARG A 54 9.12 -2.42 7.90
C ARG A 54 7.95 -1.46 7.64
N ARG A 55 7.88 -0.83 6.46
CA ARG A 55 6.79 0.11 6.12
C ARG A 55 5.45 -0.62 6.00
N ILE A 56 5.45 -1.79 5.38
CA ILE A 56 4.24 -2.63 5.28
C ILE A 56 3.80 -3.12 6.66
N GLU A 57 4.73 -3.57 7.52
CA GLU A 57 4.42 -3.97 8.90
C GLU A 57 3.82 -2.82 9.72
N VAL A 58 4.36 -1.60 9.59
CA VAL A 58 3.79 -0.41 10.23
C VAL A 58 2.37 -0.14 9.72
N ALA A 59 2.15 -0.19 8.40
CA ALA A 59 0.83 -0.01 7.82
C ALA A 59 -0.17 -1.05 8.31
N ILE A 60 0.21 -2.33 8.38
CA ILE A 60 -0.62 -3.41 8.93
C ILE A 60 -0.98 -3.10 10.39
N SER A 61 0.01 -2.79 11.22
CA SER A 61 -0.23 -2.48 12.64
C SER A 61 -1.17 -1.29 12.83
N GLN A 62 -1.08 -0.26 11.97
CA GLN A 62 -1.96 0.91 12.02
C GLN A 62 -3.38 0.57 11.57
N LEU A 63 -3.54 -0.24 10.52
CA LEU A 63 -4.84 -0.69 10.04
C LEU A 63 -5.54 -1.58 11.07
N ASP A 64 -4.80 -2.49 11.71
CA ASP A 64 -5.31 -3.35 12.79
C ASP A 64 -5.75 -2.50 14.01
N GLU A 65 -4.94 -1.51 14.42
CA GLU A 65 -5.31 -0.62 15.52
C GLU A 65 -6.60 0.18 15.20
N ILE A 66 -6.71 0.70 13.97
CA ILE A 66 -7.92 1.39 13.52
C ILE A 66 -9.10 0.43 13.59
N TYR A 67 -8.98 -0.78 13.03
CA TYR A 67 -10.05 -1.78 13.01
C TYR A 67 -10.55 -2.12 14.43
N ASP A 68 -9.64 -2.37 15.37
CA ASP A 68 -9.98 -2.73 16.75
C ASP A 68 -10.67 -1.59 17.53
N ARG A 69 -10.33 -0.35 17.20
CA ARG A 69 -10.85 0.85 17.89
C ARG A 69 -12.06 1.46 17.20
N LEU A 70 -12.29 1.14 15.93
CA LEU A 70 -13.33 1.76 15.12
C LEU A 70 -14.72 1.61 15.75
N GLU A 71 -15.05 0.43 16.28
CA GLU A 71 -16.34 0.19 16.96
C GLU A 71 -16.48 1.00 18.26
N GLN A 72 -15.38 1.20 19.00
CA GLN A 72 -15.40 1.90 20.29
C GLN A 72 -15.59 3.41 20.14
N GLU A 73 -15.14 3.97 19.03
CA GLU A 73 -15.24 5.41 18.74
C GLU A 73 -16.56 5.79 18.04
N ILE A 74 -17.36 4.81 17.58
CA ILE A 74 -18.66 5.05 16.91
C ILE A 74 -19.84 5.02 17.90
N GLU A 75 -19.66 4.61 19.16
CA GLU A 75 -20.73 4.56 20.19
C GLU A 75 -21.12 5.93 20.81
N ASP A 76 -20.66 7.06 20.27
CA ASP A 76 -20.97 8.42 20.76
C ASP A 76 -21.78 9.31 19.76
N GLU A 77 -22.55 8.74 18.83
CA GLU A 77 -23.54 9.47 17.99
C GLU A 77 -25.02 9.08 18.25
#